data_AF-A0A959K3Q5-F1
#
_entry.id   AF-A0A959K3Q5-F1
#
_cell.length_a   1.000
_cell.length_b   1.000
_cell.length_c   1.000
_cell.angle_alpha   90.00
_cell.angle_beta   90.00
_cell.angle_gamma   90.00
#
_symmetry.space_group_name_H-M   'P 1'
#
loop_
_entity.id
_entity.type
_entity.pdbx_description
1 polymer ?
#
loop_
_entity_poly.entity_id
_entity_poly.type
_entity_poly.pdbx_seq_one_letter_code
_entity_poly.pdbx_strand_id
1 'polypeptide(L)'
;MEDLAAEKIRSWNILNRAGRSQLRSDPVFLAKVIKCVDHSELISLGIDDQYLINIAASSSGDFSQAGSQIIIEDVPTILTPSKAQLLEDEIFDVLSSFGDFLGNNSPATYGNLYEKVIEPLRGPLFSNRKGAVGILKFLQDPIAGIQGKDLLFEIPAPHARGTTSRIDVSVNNNRYEIKNCAACITPTTIKEQFIERDLFNASSVNDITKWKIYEQGYTQTQLISHLTSNKDAIENLGVERISQILDEDISDLTISQASDLLITFISDNYPIIFE
;
A
#
# COMPACT_ATOMS: atom_id res chain seq x y z
N MET A 1 7.13 -34.70 -8.20
CA MET A 1 6.37 -35.39 -7.12
C MET A 1 7.23 -35.56 -5.86
N GLU A 2 8.55 -35.79 -5.99
CA GLU A 2 9.48 -35.81 -4.85
C GLU A 2 9.65 -34.46 -4.13
N ASP A 3 9.51 -33.33 -4.84
CA ASP A 3 9.69 -31.98 -4.27
C ASP A 3 8.62 -31.61 -3.23
N LEU A 4 7.34 -31.88 -3.58
CA LEU A 4 6.19 -31.51 -2.76
C LEU A 4 6.19 -32.21 -1.38
N ALA A 5 6.85 -33.38 -1.27
CA ALA A 5 6.96 -34.12 -0.02
C ALA A 5 8.02 -33.52 0.90
N ALA A 6 9.18 -33.14 0.34
CA ALA A 6 10.26 -32.49 1.07
C ALA A 6 9.84 -31.09 1.57
N GLU A 7 9.14 -30.32 0.73
CA GLU A 7 8.57 -29.01 1.07
C GLU A 7 7.55 -29.09 2.21
N LYS A 8 6.66 -30.09 2.16
CA LYS A 8 5.68 -30.34 3.24
C LYS A 8 6.37 -30.72 4.55
N ILE A 9 7.43 -31.53 4.50
CA ILE A 9 8.21 -31.94 5.69
C ILE A 9 8.95 -30.74 6.31
N ARG A 10 9.57 -29.89 5.50
CA ARG A 10 10.27 -28.68 5.98
C ARG A 10 9.31 -27.75 6.71
N SER A 11 8.14 -27.52 6.13
CA SER A 11 7.12 -26.62 6.68
C SER A 11 6.46 -27.21 7.92
N TRP A 12 6.25 -28.53 7.95
CA TRP A 12 5.83 -29.24 9.15
C TRP A 12 6.83 -29.05 10.30
N ASN A 13 8.15 -29.14 10.03
CA ASN A 13 9.19 -28.93 11.04
C ASN A 13 9.24 -27.49 11.56
N ILE A 14 8.98 -26.50 10.70
CA ILE A 14 8.89 -25.08 11.06
C ILE A 14 7.72 -24.83 12.01
N LEU A 15 6.51 -25.26 11.63
CA LEU A 15 5.31 -25.09 12.45
C LEU A 15 5.33 -25.92 13.75
N ASN A 16 5.99 -27.08 13.73
CA ASN A 16 6.18 -27.92 14.91
C ASN A 16 7.11 -27.24 15.93
N ARG A 17 8.21 -26.64 15.49
CA ARG A 17 9.13 -25.88 16.35
C ARG A 17 8.47 -24.65 16.99
N ALA A 18 7.54 -24.00 16.27
CA ALA A 18 6.79 -22.86 16.77
C ALA A 18 5.59 -23.22 17.69
N GLY A 19 5.35 -24.51 17.96
CA GLY A 19 4.25 -24.96 18.83
C GLY A 19 2.84 -24.72 18.27
N ARG A 20 2.68 -24.47 16.96
CA ARG A 20 1.39 -24.10 16.34
C ARG A 20 0.70 -25.32 15.70
N SER A 21 0.12 -26.21 16.51
CA SER A 21 -0.56 -27.44 16.04
C SER A 21 -1.75 -27.23 15.12
N GLN A 22 -2.50 -26.16 15.31
CA GLN A 22 -3.71 -25.88 14.54
C GLN A 22 -3.43 -25.35 13.12
N LEU A 23 -2.32 -24.63 12.92
CA LEU A 23 -1.89 -24.18 11.58
C LEU A 23 -1.28 -25.31 10.74
N ARG A 24 -0.89 -26.43 11.38
CA ARG A 24 -0.31 -27.61 10.73
C ARG A 24 -1.35 -28.47 9.98
N SER A 25 -2.63 -28.29 10.26
CA SER A 25 -3.71 -29.03 9.61
C SER A 25 -4.24 -28.36 8.33
N ASP A 26 -3.76 -27.15 7.99
CA ASP A 26 -4.16 -26.45 6.77
C ASP A 26 -3.07 -26.58 5.68
N PRO A 27 -3.26 -27.49 4.69
CA PRO A 27 -2.30 -27.68 3.61
C PRO A 27 -2.22 -26.49 2.64
N VAL A 28 -3.26 -25.66 2.57
CA VAL A 28 -3.28 -24.44 1.73
C VAL A 28 -2.43 -23.37 2.39
N PHE A 29 -2.55 -23.21 3.71
CA PHE A 29 -1.67 -22.34 4.50
C PHE A 29 -0.20 -22.76 4.40
N LEU A 30 0.07 -24.06 4.50
CA LEU A 30 1.42 -24.61 4.38
C LEU A 30 2.06 -24.23 3.04
N ALA A 31 1.31 -24.35 1.94
CA ALA A 31 1.78 -23.98 0.61
C ALA A 31 2.13 -22.49 0.51
N LYS A 32 1.41 -21.60 1.20
CA LYS A 32 1.69 -20.15 1.22
C LYS A 32 2.99 -19.81 1.94
N VAL A 33 3.24 -20.44 3.09
CA VAL A 33 4.49 -20.26 3.83
C VAL A 33 5.68 -20.78 3.02
N ILE A 34 5.51 -21.92 2.33
CA ILE A 34 6.56 -22.52 1.48
C ILE A 34 7.06 -21.54 0.42
N LYS A 35 6.15 -20.80 -0.22
CA LYS A 35 6.52 -19.80 -1.23
C LYS A 35 7.48 -18.72 -0.72
N CYS A 36 7.49 -18.44 0.59
CA CYS A 36 8.28 -17.36 1.17
C CYS A 36 9.61 -17.85 1.80
N VAL A 37 9.65 -19.06 2.35
CA VAL A 37 10.79 -19.55 3.17
C VAL A 37 12.06 -19.90 2.38
N ASP A 38 11.95 -19.96 1.05
CA ASP A 38 13.10 -20.23 0.16
C ASP A 38 13.80 -18.96 -0.33
N HIS A 39 13.26 -17.77 -0.04
CA HIS A 39 13.91 -16.51 -0.37
C HIS A 39 14.87 -16.08 0.74
N SER A 40 16.17 -16.28 0.51
CA SER A 40 17.24 -15.84 1.42
C SER A 40 17.24 -14.31 1.64
N GLU A 41 16.74 -13.58 0.65
CA GLU A 41 16.59 -12.14 0.61
C GLU A 41 15.54 -11.67 1.62
N LEU A 42 14.40 -12.35 1.72
CA LEU A 42 13.36 -12.05 2.72
C LEU A 42 13.89 -12.29 4.14
N ILE A 43 14.67 -13.36 4.34
CA ILE A 43 15.32 -13.66 5.62
C ILE A 43 16.29 -12.55 6.01
N SER A 44 17.06 -12.01 5.05
CA SER A 44 17.98 -10.89 5.30
C SER A 44 17.26 -9.61 5.75
N LEU A 45 15.99 -9.46 5.39
CA LEU A 45 15.10 -8.38 5.83
C LEU A 45 14.37 -8.71 7.14
N GLY A 46 14.69 -9.82 7.82
CA GLY A 46 14.06 -10.21 9.09
C GLY A 46 12.70 -10.90 8.95
N ILE A 47 12.35 -11.37 7.75
CA ILE A 47 11.15 -12.16 7.47
C ILE A 47 11.52 -13.64 7.54
N ASP A 48 11.71 -14.13 8.76
CA ASP A 48 12.01 -15.53 9.02
C ASP A 48 10.75 -16.40 9.16
N ASP A 49 10.96 -17.70 9.31
CA ASP A 49 9.92 -18.70 9.57
C ASP A 49 8.95 -18.28 10.68
N GLN A 50 9.47 -17.74 11.79
CA GLN A 50 8.68 -17.37 12.95
C GLN A 50 7.85 -16.11 12.68
N TYR A 51 8.37 -15.18 11.91
CA TYR A 51 7.69 -14.00 11.44
C TYR A 51 6.50 -14.35 10.54
N LEU A 52 6.71 -15.23 9.55
CA LEU A 52 5.63 -15.70 8.65
C LEU A 52 4.49 -16.40 9.42
N ILE A 53 4.84 -17.19 10.43
CA ILE A 53 3.85 -17.82 11.34
C ILE A 53 3.03 -16.76 12.09
N ASN A 54 3.65 -15.65 12.50
CA ASN A 54 2.97 -14.60 13.24
C ASN A 54 2.00 -13.80 12.37
N ILE A 55 2.28 -13.64 11.06
CA ILE A 55 1.30 -13.06 10.12
C ILE A 55 0.01 -13.87 10.16
N ALA A 56 0.12 -15.20 10.02
CA ALA A 56 -1.02 -16.10 10.02
C ALA A 56 -1.83 -16.07 11.33
N ALA A 57 -1.10 -16.08 12.46
CA ALA A 57 -1.72 -16.01 13.78
C ALA A 57 -2.47 -14.68 14.02
N SER A 58 -2.06 -13.60 13.37
CA SER A 58 -2.68 -12.28 13.51
C SER A 58 -3.99 -12.14 12.74
N SER A 59 -4.17 -12.85 11.62
CA SER A 59 -5.42 -12.91 10.84
C SER A 59 -6.44 -13.88 11.44
N SER A 60 -5.98 -14.85 12.24
CA SER A 60 -6.82 -15.87 12.89
C SER A 60 -7.42 -15.42 14.22
N GLY A 61 -7.78 -14.14 14.39
CA GLY A 61 -8.58 -13.70 15.53
C GLY A 61 -9.83 -14.58 15.65
N ASP A 62 -9.83 -15.47 16.63
CA ASP A 62 -10.77 -16.57 16.81
C ASP A 62 -10.90 -17.59 15.65
N PHE A 63 -10.13 -18.68 15.74
CA PHE A 63 -10.60 -19.99 15.25
C PHE A 63 -11.93 -20.43 15.91
N SER A 64 -12.43 -19.69 16.92
CA SER A 64 -13.69 -19.99 17.62
C SER A 64 -14.96 -19.42 16.97
N GLN A 65 -14.87 -18.64 15.88
CA GLN A 65 -16.07 -18.14 15.16
C GLN A 65 -16.12 -18.43 13.65
N ALA A 66 -15.26 -19.31 13.12
CA ALA A 66 -15.55 -20.01 11.86
C ALA A 66 -16.29 -21.32 12.16
N GLY A 67 -17.47 -21.19 12.75
CA GLY A 67 -18.24 -22.33 13.25
C GLY A 67 -19.65 -21.96 13.67
N SER A 68 -20.31 -21.03 12.99
CA SER A 68 -21.78 -21.06 12.99
C SER A 68 -22.19 -22.34 12.30
N GLN A 69 -22.48 -23.38 13.09
CA GLN A 69 -23.21 -24.56 12.66
C GLN A 69 -24.51 -24.09 11.99
N ILE A 70 -24.52 -24.16 10.67
CA ILE A 70 -25.76 -24.31 9.93
C ILE A 70 -25.78 -25.77 9.53
N ILE A 71 -26.48 -26.58 10.32
CA ILE A 71 -26.95 -27.89 9.85
C ILE A 71 -28.05 -27.56 8.84
N ILE A 72 -27.71 -27.64 7.55
CA ILE A 72 -28.71 -27.85 6.49
C ILE A 72 -28.22 -29.07 5.72
N GLU A 73 -29.06 -30.10 5.74
CA GLU A 73 -28.90 -31.32 4.96
C GLU A 73 -28.71 -30.97 3.46
N ASP A 74 -27.70 -31.58 2.84
CA ASP A 74 -27.52 -31.75 1.39
C ASP A 74 -27.31 -30.55 0.45
N VAL A 75 -26.59 -29.50 0.86
CA VAL A 75 -25.91 -28.59 -0.10
C VAL A 75 -24.52 -28.20 0.41
N PRO A 76 -23.42 -28.43 -0.34
CA PRO A 76 -22.11 -27.90 0.05
C PRO A 76 -22.17 -26.38 0.00
N THR A 77 -22.23 -25.75 1.18
CA THR A 77 -22.15 -24.30 1.31
C THR A 77 -20.74 -23.89 0.91
N ILE A 78 -20.60 -23.15 -0.19
CA ILE A 78 -19.31 -22.56 -0.57
C ILE A 78 -18.98 -21.54 0.53
N LEU A 79 -18.05 -21.90 1.42
CA LEU A 79 -17.55 -20.99 2.45
C LEU A 79 -16.79 -19.87 1.74
N THR A 80 -17.35 -18.67 1.76
CA THR A 80 -16.64 -17.48 1.26
C THR A 80 -15.55 -17.09 2.26
N PRO A 81 -14.30 -16.88 1.80
CA PRO A 81 -13.21 -16.50 2.70
C PRO A 81 -13.49 -15.13 3.33
N SER A 82 -13.09 -14.98 4.59
CA SER A 82 -13.22 -13.70 5.31
C SER A 82 -12.28 -12.65 4.71
N LYS A 83 -12.56 -11.35 4.94
CA LYS A 83 -11.66 -10.27 4.53
C LYS A 83 -10.24 -10.43 5.11
N ALA A 84 -10.13 -10.96 6.32
CA ALA A 84 -8.84 -11.21 6.96
C ALA A 84 -8.07 -12.35 6.28
N GLN A 85 -8.76 -13.42 5.86
CA GLN A 85 -8.16 -14.51 5.09
C GLN A 85 -7.72 -14.04 3.71
N LEU A 86 -8.54 -13.26 3.00
CA LEU A 86 -8.16 -12.70 1.71
C LEU A 86 -6.92 -11.79 1.79
N LEU A 87 -6.81 -10.98 2.86
CA LEU A 87 -5.64 -10.15 3.09
C LEU A 87 -4.40 -10.97 3.45
N GLU A 88 -4.55 -12.03 4.24
CA GLU A 88 -3.44 -12.95 4.53
C GLU A 88 -2.88 -13.56 3.25
N ASP A 89 -3.76 -14.05 2.37
CA ASP A 89 -3.38 -14.65 1.10
C ASP A 89 -2.61 -13.65 0.23
N GLU A 90 -3.12 -12.42 0.16
CA GLU A 90 -2.46 -11.33 -0.55
C GLU A 90 -1.09 -10.98 0.05
N ILE A 91 -0.94 -10.97 1.37
CA ILE A 91 0.35 -10.73 2.03
C ILE A 91 1.37 -11.78 1.60
N PHE A 92 1.02 -13.06 1.65
CA PHE A 92 1.95 -14.13 1.26
C PHE A 92 2.31 -14.09 -0.22
N ASP A 93 1.33 -13.84 -1.10
CA ASP A 93 1.61 -13.73 -2.53
C ASP A 93 2.52 -12.53 -2.84
N VAL A 94 2.28 -11.37 -2.22
CA VAL A 94 3.12 -10.17 -2.39
C VAL A 94 4.51 -10.33 -1.77
N LEU A 95 4.64 -11.04 -0.65
CA LEU A 95 5.94 -11.33 -0.04
C LEU A 95 6.77 -12.27 -0.91
N SER A 96 6.16 -13.32 -1.45
CA SER A 96 6.84 -14.25 -2.37
C SER A 96 7.34 -13.50 -3.62
N SER A 97 6.48 -12.72 -4.27
CA SER A 97 6.89 -11.94 -5.45
C SER A 97 7.93 -10.87 -5.10
N PHE A 98 7.88 -10.28 -3.90
CA PHE A 98 8.92 -9.37 -3.43
C PHE A 98 10.25 -10.07 -3.20
N GLY A 99 10.24 -11.32 -2.70
CA GLY A 99 11.44 -12.16 -2.61
C GLY A 99 12.07 -12.40 -3.98
N ASP A 100 11.27 -12.78 -4.98
CA ASP A 100 11.71 -12.88 -6.38
C ASP A 100 12.28 -11.57 -6.91
N PHE A 101 11.62 -10.45 -6.62
CA PHE A 101 12.09 -9.12 -7.03
C PHE A 101 13.46 -8.81 -6.43
N LEU A 102 13.68 -9.07 -5.15
CA LEU A 102 14.96 -8.82 -4.49
C LEU A 102 16.09 -9.68 -5.08
N GLY A 103 15.82 -10.97 -5.36
CA GLY A 103 16.82 -11.88 -5.91
C GLY A 103 17.24 -11.53 -7.35
N ASN A 104 16.35 -10.89 -8.13
CA ASN A 104 16.57 -10.60 -9.54
C ASN A 104 17.05 -9.16 -9.84
N ASN A 105 17.07 -8.27 -8.85
CA ASN A 105 17.35 -6.85 -9.06
C ASN A 105 18.49 -6.34 -8.18
N SER A 106 19.17 -5.28 -8.63
CA SER A 106 20.19 -4.62 -7.81
C SER A 106 19.55 -4.05 -6.53
N PRO A 107 20.17 -4.25 -5.36
CA PRO A 107 19.56 -3.85 -4.09
C PRO A 107 19.38 -2.33 -4.05
N ALA A 108 18.21 -1.90 -3.62
CA ALA A 108 18.00 -0.54 -3.17
C ALA A 108 18.41 -0.41 -1.69
N THR A 109 18.71 0.80 -1.22
CA THR A 109 18.96 1.02 0.21
C THR A 109 17.63 1.23 0.91
N TYR A 110 17.18 0.21 1.63
CA TYR A 110 15.91 0.22 2.35
C TYR A 110 16.11 0.77 3.78
N GLY A 111 16.02 2.09 3.96
CA GLY A 111 16.36 2.75 5.23
C GLY A 111 15.64 2.16 6.46
N ASN A 112 14.35 2.41 6.60
CA ASN A 112 13.52 1.97 7.73
C ASN A 112 12.40 0.98 7.31
N LEU A 113 12.62 0.22 6.23
CA LEU A 113 11.63 -0.69 5.64
C LEU A 113 11.07 -1.69 6.66
N TYR A 114 11.93 -2.28 7.50
CA TYR A 114 11.48 -3.28 8.46
C TYR A 114 10.44 -2.70 9.42
N GLU A 115 10.74 -1.56 10.04
CA GLU A 115 9.90 -0.95 11.06
C GLU A 115 8.60 -0.37 10.48
N LYS A 116 8.64 0.11 9.24
CA LYS A 116 7.53 0.87 8.64
C LYS A 116 6.65 0.07 7.70
N VAL A 117 7.16 -1.02 7.14
CA VAL A 117 6.45 -1.80 6.13
C VAL A 117 6.37 -3.25 6.55
N ILE A 118 7.49 -3.88 6.92
CA ILE A 118 7.47 -5.30 7.28
C ILE A 118 6.74 -5.51 8.60
N GLU A 119 7.17 -4.92 9.71
CA GLU A 119 6.59 -5.13 11.04
C GLU A 119 5.05 -4.96 11.07
N PRO A 120 4.45 -3.95 10.39
CA PRO A 120 3.01 -3.83 10.27
C PRO A 120 2.25 -4.99 9.63
N LEU A 121 2.86 -5.82 8.77
CA LEU A 121 2.15 -6.95 8.09
C LEU A 121 1.66 -8.02 9.07
N ARG A 122 2.31 -8.16 10.23
CA ARG A 122 1.89 -9.03 11.35
C ARG A 122 1.14 -8.28 12.46
N GLY A 123 0.92 -6.98 12.28
CA GLY A 123 0.24 -6.12 13.24
C GLY A 123 -1.26 -6.44 13.35
N PRO A 124 -1.93 -6.01 14.42
CA PRO A 124 -3.35 -6.33 14.63
C PRO A 124 -4.30 -5.50 13.77
N LEU A 125 -3.85 -4.37 13.21
CA LEU A 125 -4.70 -3.44 12.47
C LEU A 125 -4.74 -3.78 10.98
N PHE A 126 -5.93 -4.15 10.50
CA PHE A 126 -6.19 -4.48 9.09
C PHE A 126 -5.72 -3.37 8.14
N SER A 127 -6.00 -2.10 8.46
CA SER A 127 -5.61 -0.94 7.65
C SER A 127 -4.10 -0.82 7.49
N ASN A 128 -3.33 -1.05 8.55
CA ASN A 128 -1.87 -0.93 8.53
C ASN A 128 -1.27 -2.06 7.69
N ARG A 129 -1.77 -3.30 7.87
CA ARG A 129 -1.39 -4.44 7.05
C ARG A 129 -1.66 -4.16 5.56
N LYS A 130 -2.84 -3.64 5.24
CA LYS A 130 -3.24 -3.34 3.86
C LYS A 130 -2.38 -2.22 3.25
N GLY A 131 -2.07 -1.18 4.01
CA GLY A 131 -1.13 -0.12 3.61
C GLY A 131 0.27 -0.66 3.30
N ALA A 132 0.82 -1.48 4.20
CA ALA A 132 2.11 -2.13 4.01
C ALA A 132 2.14 -3.04 2.75
N VAL A 133 1.07 -3.79 2.50
CA VAL A 133 0.92 -4.56 1.25
C VAL A 133 0.97 -3.64 0.02
N GLY A 134 0.32 -2.48 0.09
CA GLY A 134 0.38 -1.47 -0.98
C GLY A 134 1.82 -1.01 -1.26
N ILE A 135 2.57 -0.72 -0.20
CA ILE A 135 3.98 -0.30 -0.32
C ILE A 135 4.82 -1.43 -0.94
N LEU A 136 4.65 -2.69 -0.51
CA LEU A 136 5.37 -3.81 -1.11
C LEU A 136 5.03 -4.00 -2.60
N LYS A 137 3.78 -3.78 -3.01
CA LYS A 137 3.41 -3.76 -4.45
C LYS A 137 4.14 -2.63 -5.19
N PHE A 138 4.17 -1.43 -4.61
CA PHE A 138 4.87 -0.28 -5.19
C PHE A 138 6.38 -0.55 -5.38
N LEU A 139 7.02 -1.21 -4.42
CA LEU A 139 8.45 -1.52 -4.53
C LEU A 139 8.77 -2.45 -5.71
N GLN A 140 7.78 -3.19 -6.20
CA GLN A 140 7.92 -4.10 -7.33
C GLN A 140 7.49 -3.44 -8.66
N ASP A 141 7.00 -2.20 -8.63
CA ASP A 141 6.54 -1.47 -9.80
C ASP A 141 7.74 -1.04 -10.66
N PRO A 142 7.89 -1.56 -11.90
CA PRO A 142 9.01 -1.19 -12.76
C PRO A 142 9.01 0.30 -13.14
N ILE A 143 7.83 0.95 -13.15
CA ILE A 143 7.68 2.37 -13.50
C ILE A 143 8.21 3.27 -12.38
N ALA A 144 8.15 2.81 -11.13
CA ALA A 144 8.69 3.55 -9.99
C ALA A 144 10.22 3.73 -10.06
N GLY A 145 10.91 2.84 -10.80
CA GLY A 145 12.34 2.96 -11.10
C GLY A 145 13.20 3.06 -9.84
N ILE A 146 12.90 2.26 -8.81
CA ILE A 146 13.51 2.38 -7.47
C ILE A 146 14.91 1.76 -7.35
N GLN A 147 15.37 1.04 -8.38
CA GLN A 147 16.63 0.29 -8.34
C GLN A 147 17.83 1.20 -8.11
N GLY A 148 18.70 0.82 -7.17
CA GLY A 148 19.89 1.58 -6.81
C GLY A 148 19.61 2.96 -6.20
N LYS A 149 18.37 3.23 -5.76
CA LYS A 149 17.99 4.48 -5.09
C LYS A 149 17.86 4.28 -3.58
N ASP A 150 17.91 5.38 -2.85
CA ASP A 150 17.66 5.38 -1.41
C ASP A 150 16.16 5.53 -1.14
N LEU A 151 15.63 4.65 -0.29
CA LEU A 151 14.23 4.66 0.09
C LEU A 151 14.06 4.97 1.59
N LEU A 152 13.17 5.91 1.86
CA LEU A 152 12.66 6.20 3.19
C LEU A 152 11.15 6.00 3.23
N PHE A 153 10.68 5.40 4.31
CA PHE A 153 9.27 5.09 4.49
C PHE A 153 8.68 5.93 5.62
N GLU A 154 7.40 6.26 5.48
CA GLU A 154 6.64 6.98 6.51
C GLU A 154 7.36 8.29 6.90
N ILE A 155 7.71 9.11 5.91
CA ILE A 155 8.36 10.40 6.18
C ILE A 155 7.32 11.44 6.59
N PRO A 156 7.61 12.37 7.51
CA PRO A 156 6.66 13.40 7.90
C PRO A 156 6.19 14.21 6.67
N ALA A 157 4.88 14.41 6.55
CA ALA A 157 4.33 15.27 5.52
C ALA A 157 4.26 16.72 6.04
N PRO A 158 4.93 17.69 5.41
CA PRO A 158 4.80 19.09 5.79
C PRO A 158 3.34 19.56 5.63
N HIS A 159 2.90 20.52 6.44
CA HIS A 159 1.54 21.12 6.36
C HIS A 159 0.37 20.11 6.43
N ALA A 160 0.58 18.94 7.01
CA ALA A 160 -0.49 18.01 7.30
C ALA A 160 -1.49 18.59 8.31
N ARG A 161 -2.79 18.31 8.11
CA ARG A 161 -3.82 18.47 9.16
C ARG A 161 -3.58 17.44 10.27
N GLY A 162 -2.67 17.76 11.19
CA GLY A 162 -2.32 16.94 12.35
C GLY A 162 -0.88 16.42 12.33
N THR A 163 -0.38 16.00 13.49
CA THR A 163 1.03 15.61 13.69
C THR A 163 1.38 14.21 13.16
N THR A 164 0.43 13.50 12.54
CA THR A 164 0.58 12.08 12.19
C THR A 164 0.43 11.76 10.69
N SER A 165 0.18 12.74 9.81
CA SER A 165 0.17 12.45 8.37
C SER A 165 1.60 12.27 7.87
N ARG A 166 1.80 11.23 7.09
CA ARG A 166 3.10 10.83 6.57
C ARG A 166 2.96 10.54 5.08
N ILE A 167 4.06 10.68 4.36
CA ILE A 167 4.20 10.20 2.99
C ILE A 167 4.75 8.78 3.09
N ASP A 168 4.09 7.84 2.40
CA ASP A 168 4.39 6.41 2.51
C ASP A 168 5.82 6.07 2.07
N VAL A 169 6.25 6.60 0.92
CA VAL A 169 7.58 6.31 0.36
C VAL A 169 8.23 7.57 -0.20
N SER A 170 9.53 7.73 0.05
CA SER A 170 10.38 8.66 -0.68
C SER A 170 11.48 7.93 -1.43
N VAL A 171 11.69 8.31 -2.69
CA VAL A 171 12.68 7.75 -3.61
C VAL A 171 13.55 8.89 -4.15
N ASN A 172 14.78 9.04 -3.64
CA ASN A 172 15.65 10.19 -3.94
C ASN A 172 14.90 11.54 -3.90
N ASN A 173 14.16 11.78 -2.81
CA ASN A 173 13.30 12.96 -2.56
C ASN A 173 11.99 13.06 -3.37
N ASN A 174 11.76 12.21 -4.37
CA ASN A 174 10.41 12.06 -4.95
C ASN A 174 9.50 11.42 -3.91
N ARG A 175 8.28 11.92 -3.76
CA ARG A 175 7.33 11.48 -2.73
C ARG A 175 6.22 10.67 -3.37
N TYR A 176 5.86 9.56 -2.73
CA TYR A 176 4.80 8.67 -3.16
C TYR A 176 3.83 8.42 -2.01
N GLU A 177 2.56 8.66 -2.27
CA GLU A 177 1.42 8.26 -1.43
C GLU A 177 0.83 6.98 -2.03
N ILE A 178 0.65 5.94 -1.22
CA ILE A 178 0.21 4.62 -1.65
C ILE A 178 -1.16 4.33 -1.05
N LYS A 179 -2.15 4.08 -1.90
CA LYS A 179 -3.53 3.81 -1.50
C LYS A 179 -3.95 2.42 -1.98
N ASN A 180 -3.88 1.44 -1.09
CA ASN A 180 -4.29 0.06 -1.38
C ASN A 180 -5.67 -0.22 -0.76
N CYS A 181 -6.74 0.13 -1.46
CA CYS A 181 -8.08 0.12 -0.91
C CYS A 181 -9.13 0.15 -2.03
N ALA A 182 -10.33 -0.40 -1.80
CA ALA A 182 -11.41 -0.34 -2.79
C ALA A 182 -12.15 1.02 -2.81
N ALA A 183 -12.11 1.80 -1.74
CA ALA A 183 -12.94 3.01 -1.58
C ALA A 183 -12.37 4.03 -0.57
N CYS A 184 -11.07 4.32 -0.62
CA CYS A 184 -10.44 5.30 0.30
C CYS A 184 -10.15 6.66 -0.34
N ILE A 185 -10.18 6.79 -1.67
CA ILE A 185 -10.12 8.09 -2.34
C ILE A 185 -11.52 8.67 -2.40
N THR A 186 -11.79 9.60 -1.49
CA THR A 186 -13.06 10.33 -1.34
C THR A 186 -12.84 11.83 -1.62
N PRO A 187 -13.91 12.63 -1.79
CA PRO A 187 -13.79 14.08 -1.84
C PRO A 187 -13.03 14.65 -0.64
N THR A 188 -13.26 14.13 0.57
CA THR A 188 -12.53 14.54 1.79
C THR A 188 -11.04 14.19 1.70
N THR A 189 -10.70 13.01 1.19
CA THR A 189 -9.30 12.59 1.02
C THR A 189 -8.56 13.51 0.05
N ILE A 190 -9.19 13.84 -1.08
CA ILE A 190 -8.63 14.80 -2.04
C ILE A 190 -8.48 16.19 -1.42
N LYS A 191 -9.46 16.67 -0.66
CA LYS A 191 -9.34 17.95 0.05
C LYS A 191 -8.17 17.98 1.02
N GLU A 192 -8.14 17.07 1.97
CA GLU A 192 -7.24 17.15 3.12
C GLU A 192 -5.80 16.73 2.80
N GLN A 193 -5.62 15.73 1.93
CA GLN A 193 -4.30 15.15 1.68
C GLN A 193 -3.71 15.63 0.36
N PHE A 194 -4.54 15.79 -0.68
CA PHE A 194 -4.03 16.23 -1.97
C PHE A 194 -3.98 17.76 -2.07
N ILE A 195 -5.10 18.47 -1.89
CA ILE A 195 -5.15 19.94 -2.07
C ILE A 195 -4.41 20.64 -0.93
N GLU A 196 -4.84 20.43 0.31
CA GLU A 196 -4.36 21.21 1.45
C GLU A 196 -2.95 20.82 1.91
N ARG A 197 -2.45 19.65 1.50
CA ARG A 197 -1.12 19.15 1.88
C ARG A 197 -0.21 19.02 0.66
N ASP A 198 -0.54 18.24 -0.36
CA ASP A 198 0.39 17.99 -1.46
C ASP A 198 0.52 19.20 -2.40
N LEU A 199 -0.59 19.80 -2.86
CA LEU A 199 -0.55 21.00 -3.70
C LEU A 199 0.01 22.21 -2.95
N PHE A 200 -0.38 22.39 -1.69
CA PHE A 200 0.15 23.49 -0.87
C PHE A 200 1.68 23.48 -0.76
N ASN A 201 2.30 22.29 -0.71
CA ASN A 201 3.74 22.13 -0.60
C ASN A 201 4.47 22.08 -1.95
N ALA A 202 3.76 22.03 -3.07
CA ALA A 202 4.36 21.92 -4.38
C ALA A 202 4.76 23.30 -4.93
N SER A 203 5.85 23.29 -5.70
CA SER A 203 6.31 24.44 -6.50
C SER A 203 6.24 24.16 -8.00
N SER A 204 5.94 22.93 -8.39
CA SER A 204 5.73 22.49 -9.78
C SER A 204 4.97 21.16 -9.76
N VAL A 205 4.49 20.70 -10.92
CA VAL A 205 3.87 19.37 -11.05
C VAL A 205 4.78 18.22 -10.60
N ASN A 206 6.10 18.36 -10.78
CA ASN A 206 7.06 17.32 -10.41
C ASN A 206 7.27 17.21 -8.88
N ASP A 207 6.99 18.29 -8.15
CA ASP A 207 7.10 18.35 -6.68
C ASP A 207 5.85 17.82 -5.98
N ILE A 208 4.74 17.68 -6.71
CA ILE A 208 3.50 17.08 -6.19
C ILE A 208 3.80 15.63 -5.81
N THR A 209 3.37 15.23 -4.61
CA THR A 209 3.39 13.83 -4.17
C THR A 209 2.66 12.97 -5.21
N LYS A 210 3.29 11.91 -5.70
CA LYS A 210 2.70 10.99 -6.67
C LYS A 210 1.84 9.96 -5.95
N TRP A 211 0.61 9.75 -6.37
CA TRP A 211 -0.36 8.85 -5.76
C TRP A 211 -0.42 7.54 -6.53
N LYS A 212 -0.03 6.43 -5.91
CA LYS A 212 -0.24 5.09 -6.50
C LYS A 212 -1.46 4.45 -5.86
N ILE A 213 -2.48 4.22 -6.68
CA ILE A 213 -3.79 3.74 -6.21
C ILE A 213 -4.01 2.32 -6.72
N TYR A 214 -4.21 1.40 -5.79
CA TYR A 214 -4.57 0.02 -6.07
C TYR A 214 -6.04 -0.23 -5.67
N GLU A 215 -6.71 -1.13 -6.40
CA GLU A 215 -8.07 -1.66 -6.14
C GLU A 215 -9.25 -0.72 -6.37
N GLN A 216 -9.12 0.59 -6.18
CA GLN A 216 -10.25 1.52 -6.37
C GLN A 216 -10.54 1.85 -7.84
N GLY A 217 -9.57 1.67 -8.74
CA GLY A 217 -9.70 2.07 -10.14
C GLY A 217 -10.02 3.56 -10.28
N TYR A 218 -9.29 4.40 -9.54
CA TYR A 218 -9.50 5.85 -9.56
C TYR A 218 -9.23 6.38 -10.98
N THR A 219 -10.08 7.30 -11.44
CA THR A 219 -10.06 7.82 -12.81
C THR A 219 -9.89 9.33 -12.82
N GLN A 220 -9.37 9.86 -13.93
CA GLN A 220 -9.28 11.30 -14.18
C GLN A 220 -10.65 12.00 -14.03
N THR A 221 -11.75 11.40 -14.50
CA THR A 221 -13.10 11.94 -14.32
C THR A 221 -13.49 12.06 -12.86
N GLN A 222 -13.15 11.08 -12.02
CA GLN A 222 -13.39 11.15 -10.58
C GLN A 222 -12.51 12.21 -9.92
N LEU A 223 -11.27 12.41 -10.39
CA LEU A 223 -10.41 13.50 -9.94
C LEU A 223 -11.03 14.86 -10.22
N ILE A 224 -11.45 15.14 -11.46
CA ILE A 224 -12.11 16.40 -11.83
C ILE A 224 -13.33 16.64 -10.94
N SER A 225 -14.17 15.62 -10.74
CA SER A 225 -15.35 15.71 -9.89
C SER A 225 -15.00 16.07 -8.43
N HIS A 226 -13.99 15.41 -7.86
CA HIS A 226 -13.53 15.67 -6.49
C HIS A 226 -12.89 17.05 -6.34
N LEU A 227 -12.07 17.49 -7.30
CA LEU A 227 -11.46 18.82 -7.29
C LEU A 227 -12.52 19.92 -7.42
N THR A 228 -13.47 19.75 -8.34
CA THR A 228 -14.60 20.69 -8.53
C THR A 228 -15.46 20.81 -7.27
N SER A 229 -15.75 19.67 -6.62
CA SER A 229 -16.52 19.65 -5.37
C SER A 229 -15.79 20.31 -4.20
N ASN A 230 -14.47 20.42 -4.27
CA ASN A 230 -13.60 21.05 -3.26
C ASN A 230 -12.92 22.32 -3.79
N LYS A 231 -13.57 23.02 -4.74
CA LYS A 231 -13.01 24.24 -5.34
C LYS A 231 -12.68 25.31 -4.30
N ASP A 232 -13.46 25.38 -3.21
CA ASP A 232 -13.19 26.25 -2.06
C ASP A 232 -11.78 26.02 -1.46
N ALA A 233 -11.36 24.76 -1.33
CA ALA A 233 -10.04 24.42 -0.81
C ALA A 233 -8.92 24.84 -1.78
N ILE A 234 -9.18 24.78 -3.09
CA ILE A 234 -8.24 25.25 -4.11
C ILE A 234 -8.14 26.77 -4.09
N GLU A 235 -9.28 27.47 -4.00
CA GLU A 235 -9.32 28.93 -3.89
C GLU A 235 -8.56 29.41 -2.63
N ASN A 236 -8.59 28.64 -1.54
CA ASN A 236 -7.84 28.94 -0.32
C ASN A 236 -6.31 28.79 -0.46
N LEU A 237 -5.80 28.16 -1.53
CA LEU A 237 -4.36 28.17 -1.83
C LEU A 237 -3.88 29.58 -2.23
N GLY A 238 -4.77 30.38 -2.82
CA GLY A 238 -4.46 31.73 -3.31
C GLY A 238 -3.77 31.73 -4.68
N VAL A 239 -3.92 32.84 -5.41
CA VAL A 239 -3.44 33.00 -6.80
C VAL A 239 -1.92 32.80 -6.89
N GLU A 240 -1.17 33.28 -5.89
CA GLU A 240 0.31 33.14 -5.86
C GLU A 240 0.76 31.67 -5.85
N ARG A 241 0.14 30.83 -5.01
CA ARG A 241 0.48 29.40 -4.95
C ARG A 241 0.10 28.68 -6.23
N ILE A 242 -1.07 29.01 -6.78
CA ILE A 242 -1.53 28.44 -8.05
C ILE A 242 -0.55 28.81 -9.18
N SER A 243 -0.18 30.08 -9.28
CA SER A 243 0.81 30.59 -10.25
C SER A 243 2.13 29.82 -10.19
N GLN A 244 2.65 29.54 -8.98
CA GLN A 244 3.86 28.74 -8.80
C GLN A 244 3.72 27.32 -9.36
N ILE A 245 2.63 26.62 -9.04
CA ILE A 245 2.43 25.24 -9.50
C ILE A 245 2.29 25.16 -11.02
N LEU A 246 1.60 26.13 -11.62
CA LEU A 246 1.40 26.23 -13.06
C LEU A 246 2.68 26.67 -13.81
N ASP A 247 3.63 27.29 -13.12
CA ASP A 247 4.80 27.97 -13.71
C ASP A 247 4.37 29.06 -14.72
N GLU A 248 3.28 29.78 -14.40
CA GLU A 248 2.70 30.81 -15.25
C GLU A 248 2.30 32.05 -14.44
N ASP A 249 2.51 33.24 -15.00
CA ASP A 249 2.01 34.48 -14.41
C ASP A 249 0.51 34.65 -14.68
N ILE A 250 -0.28 34.51 -13.60
CA ILE A 250 -1.74 34.59 -13.62
C ILE A 250 -2.26 35.65 -12.65
N SER A 251 -1.45 36.65 -12.31
CA SER A 251 -1.80 37.66 -11.29
C SER A 251 -3.07 38.44 -11.61
N ASP A 252 -3.42 38.56 -12.90
CA ASP A 252 -4.58 39.30 -13.38
C ASP A 252 -5.89 38.49 -13.31
N LEU A 253 -5.81 37.18 -13.00
CA LEU A 253 -6.99 36.33 -12.88
C LEU A 253 -7.64 36.46 -11.50
N THR A 254 -8.96 36.33 -11.47
CA THR A 254 -9.67 36.12 -10.20
C THR A 254 -9.28 34.76 -9.61
N ILE A 255 -9.35 34.62 -8.29
CA ILE A 255 -9.04 33.33 -7.62
C ILE A 255 -9.89 32.18 -8.17
N SER A 256 -11.15 32.43 -8.52
CA SER A 256 -12.03 31.39 -9.06
C SER A 256 -11.57 30.92 -10.46
N GLN A 257 -11.09 31.84 -11.32
CA GLN A 257 -10.51 31.51 -12.62
C GLN A 257 -9.17 30.78 -12.47
N ALA A 258 -8.31 31.24 -11.56
CA ALA A 258 -7.04 30.57 -11.25
C ALA A 258 -7.28 29.11 -10.78
N SER A 259 -8.28 28.91 -9.92
CA SER A 259 -8.67 27.57 -9.46
C SER A 259 -9.15 26.68 -10.61
N ASP A 260 -9.96 27.19 -11.55
CA ASP A 260 -10.39 26.42 -12.72
C ASP A 260 -9.23 26.02 -13.63
N LEU A 261 -8.24 26.92 -13.80
CA LEU A 261 -7.00 26.59 -14.51
C LEU A 261 -6.22 25.49 -13.79
N LEU A 262 -6.07 25.56 -12.46
CA LEU A 262 -5.39 24.51 -11.71
C LEU A 262 -6.09 23.16 -11.84
N ILE A 263 -7.43 23.12 -11.77
CA ILE A 263 -8.19 21.88 -11.96
C ILE A 263 -7.88 21.27 -13.33
N THR A 264 -7.86 22.10 -14.37
CA THR A 264 -7.55 21.65 -15.73
C THR A 264 -6.11 21.14 -15.83
N PHE A 265 -5.15 21.90 -15.31
CA PHE A 265 -3.73 21.52 -15.30
C PHE A 265 -3.48 20.20 -14.56
N ILE A 266 -4.06 20.02 -13.37
CA ILE A 266 -3.93 18.79 -12.60
C ILE A 266 -4.60 17.61 -13.32
N SER A 267 -5.74 17.84 -13.96
CA SER A 267 -6.39 16.84 -14.81
C SER A 267 -5.48 16.42 -15.96
N ASP A 268 -4.90 17.37 -16.70
CA ASP A 268 -4.04 17.07 -17.85
C ASP A 268 -2.76 16.33 -17.45
N ASN A 269 -2.29 16.52 -16.21
CA ASN A 269 -1.15 15.82 -15.62
C ASN A 269 -1.54 14.57 -14.82
N TYR A 270 -2.77 14.06 -14.97
CA TYR A 270 -3.24 12.87 -14.25
C TYR A 270 -2.28 11.68 -14.31
N PRO A 271 -1.73 11.27 -15.47
CA PRO A 271 -0.81 10.13 -15.54
C PRO A 271 0.51 10.33 -14.79
N ILE A 272 0.93 11.59 -14.61
CA ILE A 272 2.17 11.90 -13.89
C ILE A 272 1.95 11.83 -12.38
N ILE A 273 0.75 12.24 -11.94
CA ILE A 273 0.41 12.38 -10.53
C ILE A 273 -0.20 11.08 -9.97
N PHE A 274 -1.04 10.38 -10.73
CA PHE A 274 -1.89 9.27 -10.23
C PHE A 274 -1.64 7.89 -10.86
N GLU A 275 -0.76 7.77 -11.86
CA GLU A 275 -0.43 6.50 -12.54
C GLU A 275 1.01 6.04 -12.33
#